data_AF-A0A7V2GCZ0-F1
#
_entry.id   AF-A0A7V2GCZ0-F1
#
_cell.length_a   1.000
_cell.length_b   1.000
_cell.length_c   1.000
_cell.angle_alpha   90.00
_cell.angle_beta   90.00
_cell.angle_gamma   90.00
#
_symmetry.space_group_name_H-M   'P 1'
#
loop_
_entity.id
_entity.type
_entity.pdbx_description
1 polymer ?
#
loop_
_entity_poly.entity_id
_entity_poly.type
_entity_poly.pdbx_seq_one_letter_code
_entity_poly.pdbx_strand_id
1 'polypeptide(L)'
;MSRRELLLDLLKYECYMLLLREVNAMTINIIKKYIQLDRSDIASLKFFLEGYDGIGTMTTVDRYKAIVEVTIMPDFAADAGLILEALKDEIEFEEVG
;
A
#
# COMPACT_ATOMS: atom_id res chain seq x y z
N MET A 1 -43.40 -9.25 11.58
CA MET A 1 -42.16 -9.83 11.03
C MET A 1 -42.29 -11.34 11.03
N SER A 2 -42.26 -11.95 9.84
CA SER A 2 -42.52 -13.36 9.60
C SER A 2 -41.24 -14.19 9.73
N ARG A 3 -41.36 -15.46 10.14
CA ARG A 3 -40.24 -16.42 10.21
C ARG A 3 -39.51 -16.56 8.86
N ARG A 4 -40.17 -16.30 7.73
CA ARG A 4 -39.56 -16.30 6.40
C ARG A 4 -38.66 -15.08 6.15
N GLU A 5 -39.02 -13.92 6.70
CA GLU A 5 -38.21 -12.69 6.55
C GLU A 5 -36.91 -12.82 7.34
N LEU A 6 -36.98 -13.36 8.57
CA LEU A 6 -35.79 -13.65 9.39
C LEU A 6 -34.85 -14.65 8.71
N LEU A 7 -35.38 -15.68 8.04
CA LEU A 7 -34.57 -16.64 7.29
C LEU A 7 -33.89 -16.01 6.07
N LEU A 8 -34.56 -15.09 5.37
CA LEU A 8 -33.98 -14.38 4.24
C LEU A 8 -32.87 -13.43 4.68
N ASP A 9 -33.02 -12.76 5.83
CA ASP A 9 -31.99 -11.87 6.36
C ASP A 9 -30.77 -12.64 6.87
N LEU A 10 -30.96 -13.79 7.51
CA LEU A 10 -29.87 -14.69 7.89
C LEU A 10 -29.12 -15.22 6.67
N LEU A 11 -29.84 -15.67 5.62
CA LEU A 11 -29.20 -16.14 4.38
C LEU A 11 -28.42 -15.04 3.67
N LYS A 12 -28.96 -13.81 3.63
CA LYS A 12 -28.24 -12.65 3.09
C LYS A 12 -26.98 -12.34 3.88
N TYR A 13 -27.03 -12.45 5.21
CA TYR A 13 -25.87 -12.23 6.07
C TYR A 13 -24.79 -13.29 5.84
N GLU A 14 -25.16 -14.56 5.76
CA GLU A 14 -24.21 -15.65 5.44
C GLU A 14 -23.58 -15.47 4.06
N CYS A 15 -24.37 -15.14 3.03
CA CYS A 15 -23.84 -14.81 1.71
C CYS A 15 -22.90 -13.60 1.74
N TYR A 16 -23.26 -12.54 2.47
CA TYR A 16 -22.41 -11.35 2.64
C TYR A 16 -21.09 -11.69 3.34
N MET A 17 -21.11 -12.54 4.37
CA MET A 17 -19.90 -12.97 5.08
C MET A 17 -19.01 -13.86 4.21
N LEU A 18 -19.58 -14.69 3.33
CA LEU A 18 -18.82 -15.46 2.34
C LEU A 18 -18.17 -14.55 1.30
N LEU A 19 -18.90 -13.53 0.82
CA LEU A 19 -18.40 -12.54 -0.13
C LEU A 19 -17.30 -11.68 0.50
N LEU A 20 -17.47 -11.25 1.76
CA LEU A 20 -16.42 -10.58 2.54
C LEU A 20 -15.21 -11.48 2.80
N ARG A 21 -15.38 -12.81 2.89
CA ARG A 21 -14.26 -13.75 3.00
C ARG A 21 -13.49 -13.87 1.69
N GLU A 22 -14.16 -13.93 0.55
CA GLU A 22 -13.50 -13.89 -0.76
C GLU A 22 -12.77 -12.55 -0.98
N VAL A 23 -13.39 -11.43 -0.60
CA VAL A 23 -12.75 -10.10 -0.63
C VAL A 23 -11.60 -9.98 0.37
N ASN A 24 -11.66 -10.61 1.55
CA ASN A 24 -10.52 -10.66 2.49
C ASN A 24 -9.42 -11.65 2.06
N ALA A 25 -9.73 -12.71 1.31
CA ALA A 25 -8.70 -13.53 0.66
C ALA A 25 -8.03 -12.75 -0.49
N MET A 26 -8.80 -11.87 -1.14
CA MET A 26 -8.34 -10.78 -2.00
C MET A 26 -8.03 -9.51 -1.18
N THR A 27 -7.61 -9.62 0.09
CA THR A 27 -7.07 -8.45 0.79
C THR A 27 -5.90 -7.98 -0.05
N ILE A 28 -6.03 -6.78 -0.62
CA ILE A 28 -4.96 -6.04 -1.24
C ILE A 28 -3.84 -6.03 -0.21
N ASN A 29 -2.87 -6.92 -0.36
CA ASN A 29 -1.79 -7.05 0.60
C ASN A 29 -0.80 -5.94 0.26
N ILE A 30 -1.18 -4.73 0.65
CA ILE A 30 -0.44 -3.51 0.40
C ILE A 30 0.95 -3.69 1.00
N ILE A 31 1.96 -3.58 0.15
CA ILE A 31 3.34 -3.73 0.56
C ILE A 31 3.79 -2.39 1.13
N LYS A 32 4.35 -2.42 2.34
CA LYS A 32 4.91 -1.24 3.00
C LYS A 32 6.42 -1.40 3.08
N LYS A 33 7.13 -0.39 2.60
CA LYS A 33 8.57 -0.24 2.79
C LYS A 33 8.83 1.01 3.59
N TYR A 34 9.78 0.98 4.51
CA TYR A 34 10.24 2.17 5.19
C TYR A 34 11.63 2.50 4.67
N ILE A 35 11.82 3.74 4.27
CA ILE A 35 13.06 4.20 3.65
C ILE A 35 13.59 5.36 4.46
N GLN A 36 14.86 5.30 4.82
CA GLN A 36 15.61 6.41 5.38
C GLN A 36 16.45 7.04 4.27
N LEU A 37 16.40 8.37 4.16
CA LEU A 37 17.10 9.13 3.14
C LEU A 37 17.47 10.51 3.68
N ASP A 38 18.24 11.29 2.93
CA ASP A 38 18.49 12.68 3.27
C ASP A 38 17.20 13.52 3.22
N ARG A 39 17.07 14.47 4.16
CA ARG A 39 15.86 15.31 4.30
C ARG A 39 15.60 16.15 3.04
N SER A 40 16.66 16.54 2.33
CA SER A 40 16.58 17.28 1.06
C SER A 40 15.86 16.49 -0.03
N ASP A 41 15.97 15.16 0.03
CA ASP A 41 15.57 14.28 -1.07
C ASP A 41 14.19 13.67 -0.88
N ILE A 42 13.54 13.90 0.27
CA ILE A 42 12.16 13.50 0.53
C ILE A 42 11.21 14.04 -0.55
N ALA A 43 11.37 15.31 -0.95
CA ALA A 43 10.53 15.89 -1.99
C ALA A 43 10.81 15.27 -3.37
N SER A 44 12.08 15.03 -3.70
CA SER A 44 12.52 14.41 -4.95
C SER A 44 11.98 12.97 -5.07
N LEU A 45 12.19 12.15 -4.04
CA LEU A 45 11.70 10.78 -3.99
C LEU A 45 10.18 10.71 -4.12
N LYS A 46 9.45 11.60 -3.43
CA LYS A 46 7.99 11.70 -3.53
C LYS A 46 7.55 11.98 -4.98
N PHE A 47 8.21 12.94 -5.61
CA PHE A 47 7.90 13.35 -6.98
C PHE A 47 8.13 12.22 -7.98
N PHE A 48 9.26 11.51 -7.88
CA PHE A 48 9.52 10.38 -8.75
C PHE A 48 8.51 9.27 -8.53
N LEU A 49 8.25 8.88 -7.27
CA LEU A 49 7.37 7.75 -6.97
C LEU A 49 5.90 8.02 -7.35
N GLU A 50 5.36 9.18 -6.99
CA GLU A 50 3.97 9.54 -7.29
C GLU A 50 3.76 10.02 -8.74
N GLY A 51 4.85 10.27 -9.47
CA GLY A 51 4.83 10.49 -10.91
C GLY A 51 4.51 9.23 -11.73
N TYR A 52 4.75 8.04 -11.15
CA TYR A 52 4.33 6.77 -11.76
C TYR A 52 2.92 6.39 -11.29
N ASP A 53 1.94 6.59 -12.17
CA ASP A 53 0.53 6.36 -11.87
C ASP A 53 0.26 4.93 -11.39
N GLY A 54 -0.49 4.80 -10.30
CA GLY A 54 -0.94 3.52 -9.75
C GLY A 54 0.08 2.68 -8.96
N ILE A 55 1.36 3.07 -8.91
CA ILE A 55 2.40 2.24 -8.26
C ILE A 55 2.35 2.31 -6.75
N GLY A 56 2.25 3.53 -6.20
CA GLY A 56 2.26 3.71 -4.76
C GLY A 56 2.16 5.15 -4.30
N THR A 57 2.11 5.32 -2.98
CA THR A 57 2.11 6.63 -2.32
C THR A 57 3.23 6.71 -1.28
N MET A 58 3.66 7.92 -0.96
CA MET A 58 4.71 8.13 0.05
C MET A 58 4.28 9.12 1.13
N THR A 59 4.47 8.72 2.39
CA THR A 59 4.20 9.55 3.57
C THR A 59 5.42 9.61 4.48
N THR A 60 5.77 10.78 4.99
CA THR A 60 6.83 10.91 6.00
C THR A 60 6.35 10.41 7.35
N VAL A 61 7.03 9.43 7.94
CA VAL A 61 6.68 8.84 9.25
C VAL A 61 7.55 9.38 10.38
N ASP A 62 8.81 9.73 10.11
CA ASP A 62 9.70 10.40 11.06
C ASP A 62 10.48 11.51 10.35
N ARG A 63 10.08 12.77 10.56
CA ARG A 63 10.75 13.93 9.98
C ARG A 63 12.14 14.19 10.54
N TYR A 64 12.44 13.71 11.76
CA TYR A 64 13.73 13.95 12.41
C TYR A 64 14.77 12.96 11.90
N LYS A 65 14.37 11.71 11.71
CA LYS A 65 15.22 10.67 11.10
C LYS A 65 15.14 10.62 9.58
N ALA A 66 14.25 11.41 8.98
CA ALA A 66 14.00 11.41 7.54
C ALA A 66 13.56 10.02 7.03
N ILE A 67 12.64 9.40 7.77
CA ILE A 67 12.05 8.10 7.42
C ILE A 67 10.69 8.33 6.77
N VAL A 68 10.50 7.68 5.63
CA VAL A 68 9.25 7.68 4.85
C VAL A 68 8.69 6.27 4.75
N GLU A 69 7.38 6.15 4.75
CA GLU A 69 6.66 4.93 4.36
C GLU A 69 6.29 5.04 2.88
N VAL A 70 6.70 4.04 2.10
CA VAL A 70 6.26 3.82 0.74
C VAL A 70 5.22 2.71 0.74
N THR A 71 4.02 3.06 0.33
CA THR A 71 2.86 2.16 0.22
C THR A 71 2.72 1.73 -1.23
N ILE A 72 2.90 0.45 -1.52
CA ILE A 72 2.95 -0.11 -2.87
C ILE A 72 1.75 -1.02 -3.09
N MET A 73 1.08 -0.84 -4.22
CA MET A 73 0.04 -1.76 -4.67
C MET A 73 0.66 -3.11 -5.03
N PRO A 74 0.11 -4.24 -4.57
CA PRO A 74 0.73 -5.56 -4.76
C PRO A 74 0.94 -5.91 -6.24
N ASP A 75 0.01 -5.49 -7.11
CA ASP A 75 0.09 -5.71 -8.56
C ASP A 75 1.28 -4.99 -9.22
N PHE A 76 1.83 -3.96 -8.56
CA PHE A 76 2.95 -3.14 -9.02
C PHE A 76 4.24 -3.37 -8.20
N ALA A 77 4.30 -4.43 -7.39
CA ALA A 77 5.45 -4.70 -6.52
C ALA A 77 6.77 -4.82 -7.30
N ALA A 78 6.73 -5.48 -8.46
CA ALA A 78 7.90 -5.66 -9.32
C ALA A 78 8.34 -4.32 -9.93
N ASP A 79 7.40 -3.53 -10.45
CA ASP A 79 7.68 -2.22 -11.03
C ASP A 79 8.21 -1.24 -9.98
N ALA A 80 7.62 -1.22 -8.79
CA ALA A 80 8.10 -0.42 -7.67
C ALA A 80 9.55 -0.79 -7.28
N GLY A 81 9.88 -2.09 -7.30
CA GLY A 81 11.24 -2.56 -7.08
C GLY A 81 12.23 -2.03 -8.11
N LEU A 82 11.88 -2.11 -9.40
CA LEU A 82 12.71 -1.60 -10.50
C LEU A 82 12.93 -0.09 -10.41
N ILE A 83 11.87 0.67 -10.07
CA ILE A 83 11.94 2.12 -9.91
C ILE A 83 12.83 2.48 -8.73
N LEU A 84 12.66 1.82 -7.58
CA LEU A 84 13.50 2.08 -6.41
C LEU A 84 14.96 1.75 -6.70
N GLU A 85 15.27 0.64 -7.38
CA GLU A 85 16.65 0.34 -7.77
C GLU A 85 17.23 1.38 -8.73
N ALA A 86 16.47 1.82 -9.74
CA ALA A 86 16.92 2.87 -10.65
C ALA A 86 17.14 4.22 -9.94
N LEU A 87 16.33 4.53 -8.92
CA LEU A 87 16.47 5.77 -8.16
C LEU A 87 17.69 5.80 -7.24
N LYS A 88 18.32 4.66 -6.93
CA LYS A 88 19.57 4.64 -6.12
C LYS A 88 20.74 5.34 -6.80
N ASP A 89 20.72 5.45 -8.13
CA ASP A 89 21.74 6.19 -8.88
C ASP A 89 21.59 7.72 -8.73
N GLU A 90 20.40 8.19 -8.36
CA GLU A 90 20.05 9.62 -8.26
C GLU A 90 19.90 10.08 -6.79
N ILE A 91 19.45 9.20 -5.90
CA ILE A 91 19.15 9.49 -4.49
C ILE A 91 19.72 8.39 -3.61
N GLU A 92 20.56 8.77 -2.65
CA GLU A 92 21.05 7.84 -1.63
C GLU A 92 19.97 7.58 -0.57
N PHE A 93 19.55 6.32 -0.45
CA PHE A 93 18.58 5.89 0.56
C PHE A 93 18.77 4.43 0.95
N GLU A 94 18.28 4.08 2.13
CA GLU A 94 18.33 2.73 2.69
C GLU A 94 16.95 2.27 3.17
N GLU A 95 16.63 0.99 2.97
CA GLU A 95 15.43 0.41 3.54
C GLU A 95 15.67 0.11 5.04
N VAL A 96 14.78 0.62 5.89
CA VAL A 96 14.84 0.47 7.35
C VAL A 96 13.72 -0.46 7.80
N GLY A 97 14.04 -1.72 8.08
CA GLY A 97 13.09 -2.78 8.43
C GLY A 97 13.63 -3.75 9.45
#